data_AF-A0A1M5C4F3-F1
#
_entry.id   AF-A0A1M5C4F3-F1
#
_cell.length_a   1.000
_cell.length_b   1.000
_cell.length_c   1.000
_cell.angle_alpha   90.00
_cell.angle_beta   90.00
_cell.angle_gamma   90.00
#
_symmetry.space_group_name_H-M   'P 1'
#
loop_
_entity.id
_entity.type
_entity.pdbx_description
1 polymer ?
#
loop_
_entity_poly.entity_id
_entity_poly.type
_entity_poly.pdbx_seq_one_letter_code
_entity_poly.pdbx_strand_id
1 'polypeptide(L)'
;MKKTTLALGLAALGLSAASQAHFQLLYTPESQLEAPTTLDMKLVFGHPMENGHVMNMDQPEEFFVTFKGDKTDLKDKLKKITWSGHDNKADAFQVEYKVRRNGDYIFTLVPAPYYEAGEDIYIQQITKRYINKGAMPTGWEEPLGLKTEIVPKNKPYQIFTGSTFTGQLLSSGKPAAGVECEIEFVNTEVDTKANGFGKGTFRDVPASAMVAITDDNGMFTFGIPAAGKWGFACLGSGPDTEFKGKELSQDAVIWIEAKDL
;
A
#
# COMPACT_ATOMS: atom_id res chain seq x y z
N MET A 1 -53.07 20.60 28.95
CA MET A 1 -52.51 21.10 27.68
C MET A 1 -51.37 22.06 27.99
N LYS A 2 -50.12 21.68 27.74
CA LYS A 2 -49.01 22.57 27.35
C LYS A 2 -47.88 21.68 26.82
N LYS A 3 -47.56 21.92 25.56
CA LYS A 3 -46.51 21.27 24.75
C LYS A 3 -45.13 21.77 25.17
N THR A 4 -44.10 21.18 24.54
CA THR A 4 -42.67 21.55 24.48
C THR A 4 -41.81 21.00 25.63
N THR A 5 -40.68 20.33 25.39
CA THR A 5 -39.75 20.44 24.24
C THR A 5 -38.97 19.12 24.03
N LEU A 6 -38.96 18.66 22.77
CA LEU A 6 -38.01 17.73 22.19
C LEU A 6 -36.77 18.53 21.72
N ALA A 7 -35.62 17.86 21.67
CA ALA A 7 -34.38 18.21 20.96
C ALA A 7 -33.19 18.67 21.83
N LEU A 8 -32.17 17.81 21.88
CA LEU A 8 -30.80 18.21 21.56
C LEU A 8 -30.10 16.99 20.90
N GLY A 9 -30.27 16.91 19.59
CA GLY A 9 -29.43 16.14 18.67
C GLY A 9 -28.96 17.10 17.57
N LEU A 10 -27.78 16.83 17.01
CA LEU A 10 -26.93 17.68 16.15
C LEU A 10 -26.09 18.71 16.93
N ALA A 11 -24.80 18.91 16.68
CA ALA A 11 -23.97 18.54 15.54
C ALA A 11 -22.52 18.37 15.98
N ALA A 12 -21.91 17.25 15.57
CA ALA A 12 -20.49 17.17 15.29
C ALA A 12 -20.33 16.41 13.97
N LEU A 13 -21.05 16.85 12.94
CA LEU A 13 -20.58 16.64 11.57
C LEU A 13 -19.41 17.61 11.40
N GLY A 14 -18.25 17.25 11.95
CA GLY A 14 -17.00 17.83 11.50
C GLY A 14 -16.96 17.66 9.99
N LEU A 15 -16.62 18.72 9.28
CA LEU A 15 -16.21 18.58 7.90
C LEU A 15 -15.03 17.60 7.92
N SER A 16 -15.29 16.33 7.59
CA SER A 16 -14.26 15.46 7.07
C SER A 16 -13.82 16.16 5.79
N ALA A 17 -12.73 16.92 5.89
CA ALA A 17 -11.88 17.08 4.73
C ALA A 17 -11.66 15.66 4.20
N ALA A 18 -11.88 15.44 2.92
CA ALA A 18 -11.56 14.17 2.31
C ALA A 18 -10.09 13.89 2.64
N SER A 19 -9.83 13.03 3.63
CA SER A 19 -8.49 12.54 3.90
C SER A 19 -8.20 11.60 2.74
N GLN A 20 -7.29 12.02 1.89
CA GLN A 20 -6.85 11.21 0.77
C GLN A 20 -5.90 10.17 1.33
N ALA A 21 -6.13 8.92 0.93
CA ALA A 21 -5.41 7.81 1.51
C ALA A 21 -3.93 7.92 1.13
N HIS A 22 -3.06 8.03 2.12
CA HIS A 22 -1.62 7.99 1.88
C HIS A 22 -1.22 6.58 1.45
N PHE A 23 -0.34 6.46 0.46
CA PHE A 23 0.16 5.15 0.03
C PHE A 23 1.67 5.14 -0.18
N GLN A 24 2.37 4.25 0.52
CA GLN A 24 3.71 3.80 0.19
C GLN A 24 3.62 2.82 -0.98
N LEU A 25 4.18 3.22 -2.12
CA LEU A 25 4.23 2.44 -3.34
C LEU A 25 5.54 1.67 -3.41
N LEU A 26 5.43 0.38 -3.71
CA LEU A 26 6.51 -0.44 -4.25
C LEU A 26 6.20 -0.72 -5.72
N TYR A 27 6.65 0.19 -6.59
CA TYR A 27 6.29 0.18 -8.00
C TYR A 27 7.37 -0.45 -8.88
N THR A 28 6.93 -1.38 -9.71
CA THR A 28 7.66 -1.81 -10.91
C THR A 28 6.62 -2.16 -11.99
N PRO A 29 6.94 -2.08 -13.30
CA PRO A 29 5.93 -2.21 -14.35
C PRO A 29 5.14 -3.53 -14.31
N GLU A 30 5.81 -4.64 -14.02
CA GLU A 30 5.22 -5.98 -14.08
C GLU A 30 5.47 -6.79 -12.81
N SER A 31 4.44 -7.50 -12.35
CA SER A 31 4.55 -8.47 -11.26
C SER A 31 4.77 -9.92 -11.69
N GLN A 32 4.74 -10.23 -12.99
CA GLN A 32 4.97 -11.59 -13.50
C GLN A 32 6.06 -11.57 -14.57
N LEU A 33 7.16 -12.30 -14.31
CA LEU A 33 8.34 -12.31 -15.16
C LEU A 33 8.54 -13.68 -15.82
N GLU A 34 8.66 -13.72 -17.14
CA GLU A 34 8.97 -14.96 -17.88
C GLU A 34 10.48 -15.27 -17.86
N ALA A 35 11.30 -14.26 -18.12
CA ALA A 35 12.76 -14.37 -18.18
C ALA A 35 13.45 -13.81 -16.91
N PRO A 36 14.74 -14.09 -16.68
CA PRO A 36 15.52 -13.36 -15.69
C PRO A 36 15.54 -11.87 -16.02
N THR A 37 15.13 -11.02 -15.09
CA THR A 37 14.95 -9.58 -15.30
C THR A 37 15.59 -8.81 -14.15
N THR A 38 16.24 -7.69 -14.47
CA THR A 38 16.62 -6.70 -13.45
C THR A 38 15.43 -5.77 -13.25
N LEU A 39 14.79 -5.86 -12.09
CA LEU A 39 13.74 -4.94 -11.70
C LEU A 39 14.36 -3.59 -11.36
N ASP A 40 13.74 -2.53 -11.86
CA ASP A 40 13.85 -1.18 -11.33
C ASP A 40 12.62 -0.97 -10.43
N MET A 41 12.83 -1.11 -9.12
CA MET A 41 11.77 -0.98 -8.12
C MET A 41 11.85 0.42 -7.51
N LYS A 42 10.74 1.16 -7.60
CA LYS A 42 10.57 2.50 -7.04
C LYS A 42 9.83 2.42 -5.72
N LEU A 43 10.33 3.14 -4.72
CA LEU A 43 9.74 3.35 -3.42
C LEU A 43 9.29 4.80 -3.38
N VAL A 44 7.98 5.06 -3.38
CA VAL A 44 7.40 6.39 -3.51
C VAL A 44 6.28 6.53 -2.48
N PHE A 45 6.15 7.69 -1.84
CA PHE A 45 5.02 7.98 -0.96
C PHE A 45 4.13 9.03 -1.62
N GLY A 46 2.84 8.75 -1.84
CA GLY A 46 1.93 9.68 -2.54
C GLY A 46 0.45 9.31 -2.47
N HIS A 47 -0.35 10.05 -3.24
CA HIS A 47 -1.79 9.83 -3.47
C HIS A 47 -2.05 9.27 -4.89
N PRO A 48 -1.84 7.97 -5.14
CA PRO A 48 -1.90 7.40 -6.49
C PRO A 48 -3.29 7.40 -7.15
N MET A 49 -4.39 7.37 -6.38
CA MET A 49 -5.74 7.47 -6.96
C MET A 49 -6.04 8.86 -7.51
N GLU A 50 -5.66 9.90 -6.77
CA GLU A 50 -5.86 11.29 -7.19
C GLU A 50 -4.86 11.75 -8.23
N ASN A 51 -3.73 11.04 -8.34
CA ASN A 51 -2.51 11.54 -8.95
C ASN A 51 -2.14 12.91 -8.35
N GLY A 52 -2.21 13.02 -7.02
CA GLY A 52 -2.01 14.26 -6.30
C GLY A 52 -0.55 14.50 -5.89
N HIS A 53 -0.39 14.96 -4.66
CA HIS A 53 0.92 15.28 -4.10
C HIS A 53 1.72 14.01 -3.74
N VAL A 54 3.05 14.15 -3.76
CA VAL A 54 4.00 13.14 -3.27
C VAL A 54 4.74 13.65 -2.04
N MET A 55 5.04 12.76 -1.10
CA MET A 55 5.61 13.05 0.21
C MET A 55 7.08 12.64 0.27
N ASN A 56 7.89 13.41 1.01
CA ASN A 56 9.29 13.08 1.21
C ASN A 56 9.40 11.79 2.03
N MET A 57 10.14 10.82 1.52
CA MET A 57 10.56 9.65 2.27
C MET A 57 11.89 9.92 2.97
N ASP A 58 11.90 9.73 4.29
CA ASP A 58 13.13 9.55 5.04
C ASP A 58 13.73 8.16 4.77
N GLN A 59 14.99 7.97 5.16
CA GLN A 59 15.69 6.69 4.99
C GLN A 59 14.87 5.54 5.62
N PRO A 60 14.48 4.51 4.83
CA PRO A 60 13.72 3.39 5.36
C PRO A 60 14.41 2.68 6.52
N GLU A 61 13.61 2.23 7.49
CA GLU A 61 14.09 1.42 8.62
C GLU A 61 14.56 0.05 8.13
N GLU A 62 13.76 -0.59 7.28
CA GLU A 62 14.09 -1.83 6.60
C GLU A 62 13.63 -1.81 5.14
N PHE A 63 14.43 -2.40 4.25
CA PHE A 63 13.95 -2.78 2.93
C PHE A 63 14.61 -4.10 2.54
N PHE A 64 13.81 -5.11 2.25
CA PHE A 64 14.32 -6.46 2.00
C PHE A 64 13.45 -7.21 1.00
N VAL A 65 13.97 -8.33 0.53
CA VAL A 65 13.21 -9.30 -0.27
C VAL A 65 13.25 -10.67 0.39
N THR A 66 12.10 -11.30 0.53
CA THR A 66 11.99 -12.70 0.93
C THR A 66 11.81 -13.56 -0.31
N PHE A 67 12.61 -14.62 -0.42
CA PHE A 67 12.51 -15.61 -1.50
C PHE A 67 12.71 -17.01 -0.92
N LYS A 68 11.68 -17.86 -1.01
CA LYS A 68 11.69 -19.25 -0.48
C LYS A 68 12.13 -19.34 0.99
N GLY A 69 11.63 -18.43 1.82
CA GLY A 69 11.96 -18.35 3.24
C GLY A 69 13.24 -17.57 3.57
N ASP A 70 14.12 -17.33 2.59
CA ASP A 70 15.35 -16.57 2.80
C ASP A 70 15.08 -15.06 2.69
N LYS A 71 15.33 -14.32 3.78
CA LYS A 71 15.30 -12.86 3.82
C LYS A 71 16.66 -12.29 3.38
N THR A 72 16.66 -11.43 2.36
CA THR A 72 17.85 -10.69 1.89
C THR A 72 17.65 -9.20 2.13
N ASP A 73 18.51 -8.59 2.96
CA ASP A 73 18.53 -7.15 3.17
C ASP A 73 18.97 -6.40 1.90
N LEU A 74 18.24 -5.34 1.57
CA LEU A 74 18.44 -4.47 0.42
C LEU A 74 18.56 -2.98 0.83
N LYS A 75 18.53 -2.64 2.12
CA LYS A 75 18.57 -1.26 2.63
C LYS A 75 19.78 -0.49 2.11
N ASP A 76 20.96 -1.10 2.18
CA ASP A 76 22.22 -0.49 1.70
C ASP A 76 22.30 -0.36 0.17
N LYS A 77 21.35 -0.93 -0.57
CA LYS A 77 21.26 -0.83 -2.04
C LYS A 77 20.26 0.24 -2.49
N LEU A 78 19.53 0.85 -1.56
CA LEU A 78 18.62 1.94 -1.86
C LEU A 78 19.41 3.15 -2.36
N LYS A 79 19.01 3.67 -3.52
CA LYS A 79 19.50 4.92 -4.09
C LYS A 79 18.42 5.97 -3.90
N LYS A 80 18.74 7.07 -3.22
CA LYS A 80 17.84 8.22 -3.12
C LYS A 80 17.62 8.82 -4.51
N ILE A 81 16.37 9.15 -4.82
CA ILE A 81 15.94 9.82 -6.05
C ILE A 81 14.97 10.94 -5.72
N THR A 82 14.74 11.82 -6.68
CA THR A 82 13.62 12.75 -6.64
C THR A 82 12.51 12.21 -7.53
N TRP A 83 11.33 12.01 -6.95
CA TRP A 83 10.13 11.64 -7.67
C TRP A 83 9.29 12.87 -8.00
N SER A 84 8.78 12.95 -9.23
CA SER A 84 7.88 14.02 -9.66
C SER A 84 6.43 13.53 -9.59
N GLY A 85 5.66 14.04 -8.63
CA GLY A 85 4.20 13.94 -8.64
C GLY A 85 3.58 15.00 -9.55
N HIS A 86 2.25 15.07 -9.55
CA HIS A 86 1.53 16.09 -10.31
C HIS A 86 1.73 17.50 -9.72
N ASP A 87 1.56 17.62 -8.40
CA ASP A 87 1.56 18.92 -7.71
C ASP A 87 2.95 19.36 -7.26
N ASN A 88 3.84 18.40 -6.99
CA ASN A 88 5.15 18.68 -6.41
C ASN A 88 6.18 17.58 -6.73
N LYS A 89 7.39 17.76 -6.19
CA LYS A 89 8.44 16.73 -6.17
C LYS A 89 8.74 16.34 -4.74
N ALA A 90 9.15 15.10 -4.54
CA ALA A 90 9.54 14.59 -3.24
C ALA A 90 10.74 13.64 -3.31
N ASP A 91 11.42 13.52 -2.19
CA ASP A 91 12.43 12.51 -1.96
C ASP A 91 11.80 11.11 -1.94
N ALA A 92 12.39 10.22 -2.71
CA ALA A 92 11.97 8.83 -2.89
C ALA A 92 13.20 7.93 -2.98
N PHE A 93 12.99 6.62 -3.13
CA PHE A 93 14.09 5.67 -3.30
C PHE A 93 13.88 4.75 -4.49
N GLN A 94 14.98 4.22 -5.01
CA GLN A 94 14.96 3.15 -6.00
C GLN A 94 15.97 2.07 -5.66
N VAL A 95 15.75 0.88 -6.19
CA VAL A 95 16.66 -0.26 -6.06
C VAL A 95 16.57 -1.13 -7.30
N GLU A 96 17.74 -1.51 -7.79
CA GLU A 96 17.86 -2.49 -8.86
C GLU A 96 18.02 -3.88 -8.26
N TYR A 97 17.14 -4.82 -8.61
CA TYR A 97 17.21 -6.18 -8.12
C TYR A 97 17.07 -7.19 -9.25
N LYS A 98 18.05 -8.11 -9.37
CA LYS A 98 18.04 -9.12 -10.43
C LYS A 98 17.31 -10.38 -9.99
N VAL A 99 16.09 -10.55 -10.53
CA VAL A 99 15.27 -11.75 -10.38
C VAL A 99 15.81 -12.82 -11.33
N ARG A 100 16.18 -13.99 -10.77
CA ARG A 100 16.86 -15.05 -11.53
C ARG A 100 16.16 -16.40 -11.45
N ARG A 101 15.78 -16.82 -10.24
CA ARG A 101 15.23 -18.14 -9.96
C ARG A 101 13.71 -18.08 -10.07
N ASN A 102 13.07 -19.19 -10.42
CA ASN A 102 11.61 -19.26 -10.43
C ASN A 102 11.07 -19.32 -9.00
N GLY A 103 9.99 -18.58 -8.75
CA GLY A 103 9.39 -18.42 -7.43
C GLY A 103 8.81 -17.03 -7.19
N ASP A 104 8.30 -16.85 -5.98
CA ASP A 104 7.78 -15.57 -5.48
C ASP A 104 8.88 -14.79 -4.75
N TYR A 105 9.05 -13.54 -5.16
CA TYR A 105 9.89 -12.54 -4.51
C TYR A 105 8.98 -11.55 -3.81
N ILE A 106 9.06 -11.50 -2.49
CA ILE A 106 8.21 -10.63 -1.66
C ILE A 106 9.08 -9.47 -1.18
N PHE A 107 8.98 -8.34 -1.88
CA PHE A 107 9.64 -7.10 -1.48
C PHE A 107 8.84 -6.47 -0.34
N THR A 108 9.54 -6.12 0.73
CA THR A 108 8.94 -5.54 1.94
C THR A 108 9.67 -4.27 2.31
N LEU A 109 8.91 -3.21 2.56
CA LEU A 109 9.37 -1.92 3.03
C LEU A 109 8.82 -1.65 4.42
N VAL A 110 9.70 -1.35 5.37
CA VAL A 110 9.37 -0.69 6.63
C VAL A 110 9.93 0.73 6.53
N PRO A 111 9.10 1.74 6.22
CA PRO A 111 9.57 3.11 6.06
C PRO A 111 9.86 3.72 7.44
N ALA A 112 10.66 4.80 7.48
CA ALA A 112 10.65 5.67 8.64
C ALA A 112 9.26 6.32 8.79
N PRO A 113 8.76 6.52 10.02
CA PRO A 113 7.48 7.20 10.23
C PRO A 113 7.47 8.62 9.65
N TYR A 114 6.49 8.90 8.80
CA TYR A 114 6.26 10.22 8.20
C TYR A 114 5.35 11.05 9.09
N TYR A 115 5.65 12.33 9.28
CA TYR A 115 4.80 13.23 10.05
C TYR A 115 3.75 13.87 9.16
N GLU A 116 2.47 13.55 9.37
CA GLU A 116 1.34 14.17 8.68
C GLU A 116 0.87 15.39 9.48
N ALA A 117 1.29 16.57 9.04
CA ALA A 117 1.02 17.82 9.74
C ALA A 117 -0.47 18.20 9.75
N GLY A 118 -1.25 17.74 8.75
CA GLY A 118 -2.68 18.00 8.67
C GLY A 118 -3.50 17.28 9.75
N GLU A 119 -3.00 16.13 10.20
CA GLU A 119 -3.65 15.29 11.22
C GLU A 119 -2.92 15.31 12.58
N ASP A 120 -1.72 15.91 12.62
CA ASP A 120 -0.83 15.94 13.78
C ASP A 120 -0.41 14.54 14.29
N ILE A 121 -0.31 13.57 13.38
CA ILE A 121 0.08 12.18 13.66
C ILE A 121 1.32 11.78 12.85
N TYR A 122 1.88 10.62 13.18
CA TYR A 122 2.82 9.91 12.32
C TYR A 122 2.13 8.78 11.56
N ILE A 123 2.61 8.49 10.36
CA ILE A 123 2.16 7.37 9.51
C ILE A 123 3.35 6.48 9.20
N GLN A 124 3.20 5.17 9.38
CA GLN A 124 4.18 4.17 8.96
C GLN A 124 3.48 3.03 8.22
N GLN A 125 3.65 3.00 6.89
CA GLN A 125 3.01 2.01 6.04
C GLN A 125 3.95 0.86 5.67
N ILE A 126 3.82 -0.25 6.40
CA ILE A 126 4.59 -1.47 6.15
C ILE A 126 4.05 -2.14 4.89
N THR A 127 4.82 -2.06 3.81
CA THR A 127 4.33 -2.33 2.46
C THR A 127 4.94 -3.59 1.87
N LYS A 128 4.09 -4.44 1.28
CA LYS A 128 4.52 -5.63 0.51
C LYS A 128 4.17 -5.52 -0.97
N ARG A 129 5.11 -5.93 -1.82
CA ARG A 129 4.91 -6.17 -3.26
C ARG A 129 5.44 -7.53 -3.66
N TYR A 130 4.64 -8.24 -4.45
CA TYR A 130 4.94 -9.59 -4.88
C TYR A 130 5.30 -9.60 -6.36
N ILE A 131 6.45 -10.21 -6.68
CA ILE A 131 6.90 -10.45 -8.04
C ILE A 131 7.09 -11.96 -8.22
N ASN A 132 6.34 -12.56 -9.13
CA ASN A 132 6.50 -13.96 -9.49
C ASN A 132 7.40 -14.11 -10.72
N LYS A 133 8.30 -15.09 -10.69
CA LYS A 133 9.06 -15.51 -11.86
C LYS A 133 8.68 -16.92 -12.28
N GLY A 134 8.34 -17.08 -13.56
CA GLY A 134 8.14 -18.37 -14.22
C GLY A 134 6.86 -19.10 -13.82
N ALA A 135 5.80 -18.37 -13.43
CA ALA A 135 4.50 -18.90 -13.02
C ALA A 135 4.58 -19.96 -11.89
N MET A 136 5.62 -19.89 -11.07
CA MET A 136 5.90 -20.89 -10.03
C MET A 136 5.63 -20.27 -8.65
N PRO A 137 4.50 -20.57 -8.00
CA PRO A 137 4.23 -20.11 -6.64
C PRO A 137 5.11 -20.87 -5.64
N THR A 138 5.70 -20.19 -4.67
CA THR A 138 6.65 -20.76 -3.71
C THR A 138 6.51 -20.23 -2.27
N GLY A 139 5.54 -19.37 -1.98
CA GLY A 139 5.26 -18.90 -0.61
C GLY A 139 4.61 -17.52 -0.54
N TRP A 140 3.77 -17.18 -1.52
CA TRP A 140 3.08 -15.88 -1.57
C TRP A 140 2.02 -15.75 -0.48
N GLU A 141 1.51 -16.87 0.01
CA GLU A 141 0.43 -17.03 0.98
C GLU A 141 0.89 -17.08 2.44
N GLU A 142 2.20 -17.10 2.68
CA GLU A 142 2.78 -17.22 4.02
C GLU A 142 3.00 -15.84 4.67
N PRO A 143 2.73 -15.68 5.97
CA PRO A 143 3.09 -14.47 6.71
C PRO A 143 4.61 -14.33 6.82
N LEU A 144 5.10 -13.09 6.85
CA LEU A 144 6.51 -12.78 7.02
C LEU A 144 6.90 -12.43 8.46
N GLY A 145 5.93 -12.37 9.38
CA GLY A 145 6.17 -12.04 10.79
C GLY A 145 6.41 -10.55 11.02
N LEU A 146 5.78 -9.69 10.20
CA LEU A 146 5.85 -8.24 10.36
C LEU A 146 5.01 -7.77 11.54
N LYS A 147 5.26 -6.55 12.01
CA LYS A 147 4.46 -5.92 13.09
C LYS A 147 2.97 -5.88 12.73
N THR A 148 2.66 -5.54 11.50
CA THR A 148 1.37 -5.76 10.85
C THR A 148 1.58 -6.12 9.40
N GLU A 149 0.73 -6.97 8.83
CA GLU A 149 0.77 -7.32 7.41
C GLU A 149 -0.55 -7.85 6.87
N ILE A 150 -0.77 -7.64 5.58
CA ILE A 150 -1.85 -8.30 4.83
C ILE A 150 -1.28 -9.57 4.18
N VAL A 151 -1.80 -10.73 4.56
CA VAL A 151 -1.52 -12.02 3.93
C VAL A 151 -2.53 -12.26 2.81
N PRO A 152 -2.12 -12.30 1.54
CA PRO A 152 -3.05 -12.48 0.44
C PRO A 152 -3.66 -13.88 0.41
N LYS A 153 -4.93 -13.99 -0.01
CA LYS A 153 -5.62 -15.27 -0.27
C LYS A 153 -5.90 -15.52 -1.76
N ASN A 154 -5.55 -14.55 -2.59
CA ASN A 154 -5.40 -14.70 -4.04
C ASN A 154 -3.97 -14.30 -4.41
N LYS A 155 -3.36 -14.96 -5.40
CA LYS A 155 -2.01 -14.59 -5.87
C LYS A 155 -1.98 -13.11 -6.27
N PRO A 156 -1.22 -12.24 -5.56
CA PRO A 156 -1.27 -10.79 -5.78
C PRO A 156 -0.88 -10.34 -7.19
N TYR A 157 -0.17 -11.19 -7.92
CA TYR A 157 0.33 -10.95 -9.27
C TYR A 157 -0.53 -11.60 -10.37
N GLN A 158 -1.63 -12.27 -10.00
CA GLN A 158 -2.49 -13.00 -10.92
C GLN A 158 -3.97 -12.80 -10.54
N ILE A 159 -4.39 -11.54 -10.55
CA ILE A 159 -5.77 -11.12 -10.31
C ILE A 159 -6.40 -10.73 -11.64
N PHE A 160 -7.70 -10.98 -11.80
CA PHE A 160 -8.41 -10.65 -13.03
C PHE A 160 -9.44 -9.54 -12.82
N THR A 161 -9.63 -8.69 -13.82
CA THR A 161 -10.74 -7.73 -13.82
C THR A 161 -12.07 -8.46 -13.67
N GLY A 162 -12.96 -7.95 -12.85
CA GLY A 162 -14.25 -8.57 -12.51
C GLY A 162 -14.16 -9.70 -11.48
N SER A 163 -12.96 -10.07 -11.01
CA SER A 163 -12.77 -10.99 -9.89
C SER A 163 -12.75 -10.23 -8.56
N THR A 164 -12.38 -10.94 -7.48
CA THR A 164 -12.12 -10.35 -6.17
C THR A 164 -10.65 -10.51 -5.76
N PHE A 165 -10.22 -9.66 -4.83
CA PHE A 165 -9.04 -9.90 -4.01
C PHE A 165 -9.47 -10.02 -2.54
N THR A 166 -8.97 -11.04 -1.87
CA THR A 166 -9.14 -11.27 -0.45
C THR A 166 -7.79 -11.23 0.25
N GLY A 167 -7.70 -10.46 1.32
CA GLY A 167 -6.54 -10.40 2.22
C GLY A 167 -6.94 -10.78 3.64
N GLN A 168 -5.98 -11.31 4.40
CA GLN A 168 -6.09 -11.49 5.85
C GLN A 168 -5.11 -10.55 6.53
N LEU A 169 -5.63 -9.59 7.28
CA LEU A 169 -4.85 -8.68 8.09
C LEU A 169 -4.39 -9.36 9.38
N LEU A 170 -3.09 -9.30 9.63
CA LEU A 170 -2.48 -9.76 10.86
C LEU A 170 -1.82 -8.60 11.59
N SER A 171 -2.10 -8.45 12.87
CA SER A 171 -1.35 -7.62 13.81
C SER A 171 -0.59 -8.52 14.77
N SER A 172 0.75 -8.35 14.85
CA SER A 172 1.62 -9.21 15.65
C SER A 172 1.37 -10.72 15.41
N GLY A 173 1.14 -11.09 14.15
CA GLY A 173 0.87 -12.48 13.72
C GLY A 173 -0.53 -13.01 14.05
N LYS A 174 -1.45 -12.19 14.57
CA LYS A 174 -2.84 -12.58 14.88
C LYS A 174 -3.83 -11.83 14.00
N PRO A 175 -4.96 -12.45 13.61
CA PRO A 175 -6.05 -11.75 12.93
C PRO A 175 -6.46 -10.45 13.63
N ALA A 176 -6.62 -9.37 12.85
CA ALA A 176 -7.08 -8.07 13.35
C ALA A 176 -8.45 -7.70 12.75
N ALA A 177 -9.48 -7.68 13.59
CA ALA A 177 -10.88 -7.46 13.21
C ALA A 177 -11.29 -5.99 13.29
N GLY A 178 -12.30 -5.61 12.50
CA GLY A 178 -12.90 -4.28 12.53
C GLY A 178 -11.98 -3.16 12.02
N VAL A 179 -10.91 -3.50 11.31
CA VAL A 179 -9.94 -2.54 10.78
C VAL A 179 -10.40 -2.05 9.41
N GLU A 180 -10.38 -0.74 9.22
CA GLU A 180 -10.62 -0.11 7.92
C GLU A 180 -9.40 -0.29 7.01
N CYS A 181 -9.64 -0.87 5.84
CA CYS A 181 -8.67 -1.03 4.78
C CYS A 181 -9.06 -0.15 3.59
N GLU A 182 -8.32 0.94 3.42
CA GLU A 182 -8.48 1.86 2.30
C GLU A 182 -7.93 1.22 1.01
N ILE A 183 -8.61 1.48 -0.09
CA ILE A 183 -8.30 0.91 -1.41
C ILE A 183 -8.02 2.03 -2.40
N GLU A 184 -6.85 1.95 -3.04
CA GLU A 184 -6.47 2.85 -4.12
C GLU A 184 -6.01 2.13 -5.39
N PHE A 185 -6.02 2.88 -6.49
CA PHE A 185 -5.59 2.47 -7.81
C PHE A 185 -4.49 3.40 -8.27
N VAL A 186 -3.43 2.90 -8.91
CA VAL A 186 -2.48 3.77 -9.61
C VAL A 186 -3.18 4.36 -10.83
N ASN A 187 -3.76 5.55 -10.66
CA ASN A 187 -4.66 6.16 -11.62
C ASN A 187 -3.94 7.05 -12.64
N THR A 188 -2.64 6.85 -12.84
CA THR A 188 -1.80 7.68 -13.71
C THR A 188 -0.72 6.83 -14.38
N GLU A 189 -0.19 7.31 -15.51
CA GLU A 189 1.01 6.72 -16.08
C GLU A 189 2.19 6.85 -15.12
N VAL A 190 3.09 5.88 -15.13
CA VAL A 190 4.30 5.92 -14.31
C VAL A 190 5.52 5.81 -15.20
N ASP A 191 6.30 6.88 -15.29
CA ASP A 191 7.58 6.90 -15.99
C ASP A 191 8.71 6.61 -14.99
N THR A 192 9.14 5.35 -14.95
CA THR A 192 10.23 4.92 -14.06
C THR A 192 11.60 5.44 -14.48
N LYS A 193 11.77 5.89 -15.73
CA LYS A 193 13.03 6.49 -16.20
C LYS A 193 13.12 7.96 -15.83
N ALA A 194 12.01 8.68 -15.96
CA ALA A 194 11.91 10.07 -15.54
C ALA A 194 11.65 10.23 -14.02
N ASN A 195 11.40 9.12 -13.31
CA ASN A 195 11.02 9.11 -11.90
C ASN A 195 9.80 10.00 -11.64
N GLY A 196 8.66 9.69 -12.24
CA GLY A 196 7.48 10.48 -12.01
C GLY A 196 6.17 9.85 -12.44
N PHE A 197 5.09 10.45 -11.95
CA PHE A 197 3.75 10.21 -12.44
C PHE A 197 3.47 11.05 -13.69
N GLY A 198 2.55 10.54 -14.51
CA GLY A 198 1.99 11.25 -15.64
C GLY A 198 1.14 12.44 -15.18
N LYS A 199 0.75 13.30 -16.13
CA LYS A 199 -0.04 14.49 -15.82
C LYS A 199 -1.55 14.23 -15.72
N GLY A 200 -2.05 13.20 -16.40
CA GLY A 200 -3.48 12.91 -16.45
C GLY A 200 -3.85 11.75 -15.53
N THR A 201 -5.14 11.62 -15.27
CA THR A 201 -5.69 10.42 -14.65
C THR A 201 -6.30 9.49 -15.71
N PHE A 202 -6.29 8.18 -15.44
CA PHE A 202 -6.99 7.21 -16.29
C PHE A 202 -8.50 7.26 -16.10
N ARG A 203 -8.95 7.66 -14.91
CA ARG A 203 -10.34 7.60 -14.45
C ARG A 203 -10.65 8.76 -13.51
N ASP A 204 -11.93 9.04 -13.34
CA ASP A 204 -12.42 9.97 -12.32
C ASP A 204 -12.08 9.44 -10.92
N VAL A 205 -11.66 10.37 -10.06
CA VAL A 205 -11.36 10.09 -8.66
C VAL A 205 -12.69 9.90 -7.90
N PRO A 206 -12.84 8.82 -7.10
CA PRO A 206 -14.00 8.66 -6.23
C PRO A 206 -14.17 9.87 -5.29
N ALA A 207 -15.41 10.23 -4.97
CA ALA A 207 -15.69 11.38 -4.09
C ALA A 207 -15.20 11.18 -2.64
N SER A 208 -14.90 9.95 -2.25
CA SER A 208 -14.35 9.56 -0.95
C SER A 208 -13.52 8.29 -1.10
N ALA A 209 -12.68 8.00 -0.11
CA ALA A 209 -11.93 6.74 -0.04
C ALA A 209 -12.84 5.53 -0.25
N MET A 210 -12.34 4.54 -1.00
CA MET A 210 -12.94 3.22 -1.06
C MET A 210 -12.43 2.42 0.12
N VAL A 211 -13.33 1.75 0.85
CA VAL A 211 -12.99 1.06 2.10
C VAL A 211 -13.59 -0.35 2.12
N ALA A 212 -12.82 -1.31 2.65
CA ALA A 212 -13.30 -2.60 3.13
C ALA A 212 -12.94 -2.74 4.61
N ILE A 213 -13.80 -3.36 5.41
CA ILE A 213 -13.55 -3.57 6.84
C ILE A 213 -13.25 -5.05 7.09
N THR A 214 -12.25 -5.34 7.91
CA THR A 214 -11.91 -6.72 8.26
C THR A 214 -12.96 -7.37 9.17
N ASP A 215 -13.27 -8.64 8.90
CA ASP A 215 -14.13 -9.45 9.77
C ASP A 215 -13.39 -9.97 11.03
N ASP A 216 -14.08 -10.76 11.85
CA ASP A 216 -13.54 -11.35 13.09
C ASP A 216 -12.28 -12.23 12.87
N ASN A 217 -12.05 -12.70 11.64
CA ASN A 217 -10.87 -13.49 11.24
C ASN A 217 -9.80 -12.62 10.54
N GLY A 218 -9.95 -11.29 10.60
CA GLY A 218 -9.07 -10.33 9.95
C GLY A 218 -9.23 -10.30 8.42
N MET A 219 -10.29 -10.88 7.87
CA MET A 219 -10.46 -11.01 6.43
C MET A 219 -11.16 -9.79 5.85
N PHE A 220 -10.67 -9.27 4.74
CA PHE A 220 -11.40 -8.31 3.89
C PHE A 220 -11.45 -8.81 2.45
N THR A 221 -12.46 -8.41 1.69
CA THR A 221 -12.59 -8.73 0.27
C THR A 221 -13.05 -7.51 -0.51
N PHE A 222 -12.46 -7.29 -1.68
CA PHE A 222 -12.83 -6.23 -2.59
C PHE A 222 -12.97 -6.76 -4.03
N GLY A 223 -13.98 -6.29 -4.75
CA GLY A 223 -14.17 -6.61 -6.18
C GLY A 223 -13.30 -5.71 -7.04
N ILE A 224 -12.61 -6.26 -8.04
CA ILE A 224 -11.62 -5.53 -8.85
C ILE A 224 -12.28 -5.03 -10.14
N PRO A 225 -12.60 -3.73 -10.25
CA PRO A 225 -13.40 -3.23 -11.37
C PRO A 225 -12.59 -2.99 -12.64
N ALA A 226 -11.26 -2.92 -12.56
CA ALA A 226 -10.40 -2.62 -13.70
C ALA A 226 -9.01 -3.24 -13.57
N ALA A 227 -8.38 -3.51 -14.72
CA ALA A 227 -6.97 -3.89 -14.80
C ALA A 227 -6.06 -2.75 -14.34
N GLY A 228 -4.90 -3.12 -13.80
CA GLY A 228 -3.86 -2.22 -13.31
C GLY A 228 -3.40 -2.58 -11.90
N LYS A 229 -2.83 -1.61 -11.17
CA LYS A 229 -2.23 -1.83 -9.86
C LYS A 229 -3.13 -1.27 -8.77
N TRP A 230 -3.44 -2.12 -7.80
CA TRP A 230 -4.35 -1.79 -6.69
C TRP A 230 -3.62 -1.92 -5.35
N GLY A 231 -3.76 -0.91 -4.51
CA GLY A 231 -3.19 -0.83 -3.18
C GLY A 231 -4.29 -1.03 -2.15
N PHE A 232 -3.96 -1.74 -1.08
CA PHE A 232 -4.83 -1.91 0.10
C PHE A 232 -4.02 -1.53 1.33
N ALA A 233 -4.49 -0.55 2.10
CA ALA A 233 -3.85 -0.06 3.32
C ALA A 233 -4.79 -0.23 4.51
N CYS A 234 -4.49 -1.19 5.40
CA CYS A 234 -5.25 -1.40 6.63
C CYS A 234 -4.67 -0.58 7.77
N LEU A 235 -5.38 0.50 8.10
CA LEU A 235 -4.87 1.62 8.91
C LEU A 235 -4.77 1.26 10.39
N GLY A 236 -3.74 1.78 11.07
CA GLY A 236 -3.59 1.67 12.53
C GLY A 236 -3.58 0.24 13.06
N SER A 237 -3.26 -0.74 12.22
CA SER A 237 -3.35 -2.17 12.55
C SER A 237 -2.12 -2.68 13.32
N GLY A 238 -1.03 -1.94 13.29
CA GLY A 238 0.21 -2.27 13.98
C GLY A 238 0.15 -2.13 15.50
N PRO A 239 1.00 -2.88 16.23
CA PRO A 239 1.10 -2.79 17.69
C PRO A 239 1.69 -1.47 18.21
N ASP A 240 2.40 -0.72 17.37
CA ASP A 240 2.95 0.58 17.77
C ASP A 240 1.93 1.69 17.48
N THR A 241 1.54 2.43 18.52
CA THR A 241 0.50 3.48 18.43
C THR A 241 1.04 4.88 18.73
N GLU A 242 2.34 5.01 19.01
CA GLU A 242 2.99 6.30 19.28
C GLU A 242 4.40 6.37 18.69
N PHE A 243 4.77 7.53 18.15
CA PHE A 243 6.13 7.87 17.75
C PHE A 243 6.46 9.31 18.11
N LYS A 244 7.59 9.54 18.79
CA LYS A 244 8.03 10.87 19.24
C LYS A 244 6.96 11.67 20.01
N GLY A 245 6.16 10.99 20.84
CA GLY A 245 5.13 11.63 21.67
C GLY A 245 3.86 12.02 20.90
N LYS A 246 3.68 11.53 19.68
CA LYS A 246 2.47 11.71 18.87
C LYS A 246 1.91 10.36 18.43
N GLU A 247 0.62 10.31 18.15
CA GLU A 247 -0.04 9.11 17.63
C GLU A 247 0.66 8.59 16.37
N LEU A 248 0.72 7.27 16.22
CA LEU A 248 1.27 6.58 15.05
C LEU A 248 0.18 5.68 14.44
N SER A 249 -0.18 5.97 13.19
CA SER A 249 -0.88 5.03 12.34
C SER A 249 0.13 4.07 11.71
N GLN A 250 0.31 2.88 12.32
CA GLN A 250 1.14 1.82 11.76
C GLN A 250 0.27 0.90 10.89
N ASP A 251 0.40 1.04 9.58
CA ASP A 251 -0.49 0.43 8.60
C ASP A 251 0.15 -0.77 7.93
N ALA A 252 -0.68 -1.75 7.54
CA ALA A 252 -0.27 -2.82 6.65
C ALA A 252 -0.70 -2.50 5.22
N VAL A 253 0.23 -2.53 4.27
CA VAL A 253 -0.04 -2.23 2.87
C VAL A 253 0.35 -3.40 1.96
N ILE A 254 -0.50 -3.72 0.99
CA ILE A 254 -0.18 -4.64 -0.10
C ILE A 254 -0.56 -4.04 -1.45
N TRP A 255 0.32 -4.20 -2.43
CA TRP A 255 0.06 -3.84 -3.83
C TRP A 255 -0.12 -5.09 -4.70
N ILE A 256 -1.27 -5.22 -5.33
CA ILE A 256 -1.59 -6.29 -6.30
C ILE A 256 -1.52 -5.78 -7.74
N GLU A 257 -1.57 -6.69 -8.70
CA GLU A 257 -1.72 -6.39 -10.13
C GLU A 257 -2.86 -7.22 -10.71
N ALA A 258 -3.80 -6.53 -11.33
CA ALA A 258 -4.94 -7.10 -12.02
C ALA A 258 -4.80 -6.95 -13.54
N LYS A 259 -5.21 -7.97 -14.29
CA LYS A 259 -5.20 -7.99 -15.75
C LYS A 259 -6.57 -8.37 -16.29
N ASP A 260 -6.85 -8.01 -17.54
CA ASP A 260 -8.02 -8.56 -18.24
C ASP A 260 -7.76 -10.02 -18.64
N LEU A 261 -8.84 -10.79 -18.86
CA LEU A 261 -8.80 -12.17 -19.34
C LEU A 261 -8.49 -12.28 -20.83
#